data_AF-A0A836Q4U5-F1
#
_entry.id   AF-A0A836Q4U5-F1
#
_cell.length_a   1.000
_cell.length_b   1.000
_cell.length_c   1.000
_cell.angle_alpha   90.00
_cell.angle_beta   90.00
_cell.angle_gamma   90.00
#
_symmetry.space_group_name_H-M   'P 1'
#
loop_
_entity.id
_entity.type
_entity.pdbx_description
1 polymer ?
#
loop_
_entity_poly.entity_id
_entity_poly.type
_entity_poly.pdbx_seq_one_letter_code
_entity_poly.pdbx_strand_id
1 'polypeptide(L)' 'MFNVGPGEIAIVGILALVLFGPKKLPELGKALGQGLGNFKKSLTDAQSELKTALEAEEKQPAQEESAKPQA' A
#
# COMPACT_ATOMS: atom_id res chain seq x y z
N MET A 1 18.24 24.88 19.68
CA MET A 1 17.82 23.48 19.44
C MET A 1 16.41 23.32 19.98
N PHE A 2 15.43 23.05 19.13
CA PHE A 2 14.06 22.76 19.55
C PHE A 2 14.03 21.37 20.19
N ASN A 3 14.05 21.32 21.52
CA ASN A 3 13.72 20.10 22.26
C ASN A 3 12.20 19.97 22.25
N VAL A 4 11.65 19.40 21.18
CA VAL A 4 10.23 19.07 21.13
C VAL A 4 10.03 17.80 21.96
N GLY A 5 9.71 17.98 23.24
CA GLY A 5 9.39 16.90 24.14
C GLY A 5 7.92 16.49 24.01
N PRO A 6 7.54 15.39 24.70
CA PRO A 6 6.15 14.96 24.78
C PRO A 6 5.21 16.06 25.30
N GLY A 7 5.72 16.96 26.16
CA GLY A 7 4.97 18.10 26.71
C GLY A 7 4.66 19.17 25.65
N GLU A 8 5.64 19.57 24.84
CA GLU A 8 5.42 20.51 23.73
C GLU A 8 4.44 19.95 22.70
N ILE A 9 4.55 18.66 22.35
CA ILE A 9 3.61 18.00 21.43
C ILE A 9 2.20 18.00 22.01
N ALA A 10 2.04 17.74 23.31
CA ALA A 10 0.73 17.76 23.96
C ALA A 10 0.11 19.17 23.92
N ILE A 11 0.88 20.23 24.15
CA ILE A 11 0.41 21.62 24.07
C ILE A 11 -0.07 21.97 22.66
N VAL A 12 0.73 21.64 21.63
CA VAL A 12 0.34 21.85 20.23
C VAL A 12 -0.89 21.02 19.88
N GLY A 13 -0.96 19.78 20.38
CA GLY A 13 -2.12 18.90 20.24
C GLY A 13 -3.38 19.52 20.84
N ILE A 14 -3.31 20.08 22.05
CA ILE A 14 -4.43 20.77 22.69
C ILE A 14 -4.88 21.97 21.87
N LEU A 15 -3.96 22.80 21.36
CA LEU A 15 -4.31 23.93 20.50
C LEU A 15 -5.00 23.47 19.21
N ALA A 16 -4.46 22.44 18.56
CA ALA A 16 -5.09 21.84 17.39
C ALA A 16 -6.48 21.26 17.71
N LEU A 17 -6.64 20.63 18.88
CA LEU A 17 -7.93 20.11 19.37
C LEU A 17 -8.94 21.22 19.65
N VAL A 18 -8.52 22.41 20.09
CA VAL A 18 -9.41 23.56 20.27
C VAL A 18 -9.85 24.12 18.91
N LEU A 19 -8.94 24.20 17.93
CA LEU A 19 -9.25 24.71 16.59
C LEU A 19 -10.12 23.75 15.77
N PHE A 20 -9.78 22.46 15.77
CA PHE A 20 -10.44 21.45 14.95
C PHE A 20 -11.52 20.65 15.71
N GLY A 21 -11.42 20.57 17.03
CA GLY A 21 -12.30 19.77 17.89
C GLY A 21 -11.80 18.33 18.13
N PRO A 22 -11.94 17.78 19.35
CA PRO A 22 -11.49 16.43 19.69
C PRO A 22 -12.23 15.32 18.96
N LYS A 23 -13.43 15.59 18.45
CA LYS A 23 -14.20 14.65 17.64
C LYS A 23 -13.70 14.55 16.20
N LYS A 24 -13.01 15.58 15.68
CA LYS A 24 -12.56 15.61 14.28
C LYS A 24 -11.27 14.84 14.04
N LEU A 25 -10.34 14.82 14.99
CA LEU A 25 -9.13 14.00 14.87
C LEU A 25 -9.40 12.49 14.65
N PRO A 26 -10.26 11.81 15.45
CA PRO A 26 -10.55 10.39 15.22
C PRO A 26 -11.36 10.16 13.94
N GLU A 27 -12.20 11.09 13.52
CA GLU A 27 -12.96 11.03 12.25
C GLU A 27 -12.00 11.09 11.05
N LEU A 28 -11.06 12.04 11.06
CA LEU A 28 -10.00 12.16 10.06
C LEU A 28 -9.08 10.94 10.05
N GLY A 29 -8.66 10.46 11.23
CA GLY A 29 -7.83 9.27 11.37
C GLY A 29 -8.50 8.01 10.82
N LYS A 30 -9.82 7.84 11.03
CA LYS A 30 -10.60 6.74 10.46
C LYS A 30 -10.65 6.83 8.93
N ALA A 31 -10.96 8.01 8.39
CA ALA A 31 -11.03 8.21 6.94
C ALA A 31 -9.67 7.96 6.25
N LEU A 32 -8.60 8.54 6.79
CA LEU A 32 -7.23 8.34 6.30
C LEU A 32 -6.78 6.89 6.46
N GLY A 33 -7.09 6.26 7.60
CA GLY A 33 -6.74 4.87 7.87
C GLY A 33 -7.43 3.90 6.91
N GLN A 34 -8.71 4.12 6.62
CA GLN A 34 -9.44 3.35 5.61
C GLN A 34 -8.86 3.58 4.21
N GLY A 35 -8.58 4.83 3.84
CA GLY A 35 -7.98 5.17 2.55
C GLY A 35 -6.61 4.51 2.36
N LEU A 36 -5.73 4.61 3.35
CA LEU A 36 -4.39 4.04 3.31
C LEU A 36 -4.43 2.50 3.34
N GLY A 37 -5.36 1.91 4.08
CA GLY A 37 -5.59 0.46 4.12
C GLY A 37 -6.02 -0.09 2.76
N ASN A 38 -6.99 0.57 2.12
CA ASN A 38 -7.45 0.20 0.78
C ASN A 38 -6.35 0.41 -0.26
N PHE A 39 -5.61 1.53 -0.19
CA PHE A 39 -4.49 1.81 -1.08
C PHE A 39 -3.40 0.73 -0.98
N LYS A 40 -3.03 0.35 0.24
CA LYS A 40 -2.04 -0.73 0.47
C LYS A 40 -2.53 -2.07 -0.10
N LYS A 41 -3.82 -2.37 0.06
CA LYS A 41 -4.42 -3.60 -0.49
C LYS A 41 -4.37 -3.61 -2.02
N SER A 42 -4.85 -2.54 -2.66
CA SER A 42 -4.78 -2.41 -4.12
C SER A 42 -3.36 -2.50 -4.67
N LEU A 43 -2.38 -1.91 -3.97
CA LEU A 43 -0.97 -2.01 -4.37
C LEU A 43 -0.44 -3.45 -4.23
N THR A 44 -0.86 -4.17 -3.19
CA THR A 44 -0.47 -5.58 -2.96
C THR A 44 -1.06 -6.49 -4.02
N ASP A 45 -2.35 -6.32 -4.32
CA ASP A 45 -3.06 -7.09 -5.33
C ASP A 45 -2.43 -6.86 -6.72
N ALA A 46 -2.18 -5.60 -7.09
CA ALA A 46 -1.51 -5.25 -8.34
C ALA A 46 -0.10 -5.84 -8.45
N GLN A 47 0.70 -5.82 -7.38
CA GLN A 47 2.01 -6.47 -7.39
C GLN A 47 1.91 -7.99 -7.57
N SER A 48 0.89 -8.62 -6.99
CA SER A 48 0.66 -10.07 -7.16
C SER A 48 0.26 -10.40 -8.59
N GLU A 49 -0.61 -9.61 -9.22
CA GLU A 49 -1.04 -9.80 -10.61
C GLU A 49 0.14 -9.64 -11.58
N LEU A 50 0.97 -8.61 -11.38
CA LEU A 50 2.18 -8.41 -12.18
C LEU A 50 3.16 -9.58 -12.03
N LYS A 51 3.36 -10.06 -10.81
CA LYS A 51 4.24 -11.20 -10.53
C LYS A 51 3.73 -12.49 -11.20
N THR A 52 2.42 -12.75 -11.14
CA THR A 52 1.79 -13.88 -11.83
C THR A 52 1.89 -13.78 -13.36
N ALA A 53 1.70 -12.58 -13.92
CA ALA A 53 1.83 -12.36 -15.37
C ALA A 53 3.26 -12.59 -15.87
N LEU A 54 4.27 -12.12 -15.11
CA LEU A 54 5.68 -12.33 -15.42
C LEU A 54 6.09 -13.82 -15.33
N GLU A 55 5.56 -14.57 -14.35
CA GLU A 55 5.80 -16.01 -14.22
C GLU A 55 5.08 -16.85 -15.29
N ALA A 56 3.97 -16.34 -15.87
CA ALA A 56 3.23 -17.02 -16.93
C ALA A 56 3.90 -16.88 -18.30
N GLU A 57 4.64 -15.79 -18.55
CA GLU A 57 5.35 -15.56 -19.81
C GLU A 57 6.63 -16.42 -19.95
N GLU A 58 7.19 -16.92 -18.83
CA GLU A 58 8.41 -17.74 -18.85
C GLU A 58 8.17 -19.24 -19.17
N LYS A 59 6.91 -19.67 -19.30
CA LYS A 59 6.56 -21.06 -19.61
C LYS A 59 5.93 -21.21 -21.01
N GLN A 60 6.82 -21.49 -21.97
CA GLN A 60 6.60 -22.11 -23.30
C GLN A 60 6.30 -21.14 -24.46
N PRO A 61 7.04 -21.22 -25.59
CA PRO A 61 7.18 -22.48 -26.34
C PRO A 61 8.63 -22.80 -26.79
N ALA A 62 9.16 -23.92 -26.29
CA ALA A 62 10.32 -24.62 -26.87
C ALA A 62 9.98 -26.08 -27.23
N GLN A 63 8.69 -26.38 -27.47
CA GLN A 63 8.23 -27.68 -27.95
C GLN A 63 7.47 -27.51 -29.27
N GLU A 64 8.15 -26.96 -30.27
CA GLU A 64 7.73 -27.08 -31.66
C GLU A 64 8.96 -27.11 -32.59
N GLU A 65 9.92 -28.01 -32.33
CA GLU A 65 10.90 -28.37 -33.35
C GLU A 65 11.27 -29.86 -33.20
N SER A 66 11.05 -30.63 -34.27
CA SER A 66 11.53 -32.00 -34.50
C SER A 66 10.91 -33.18 -33.74
N ALA A 67 9.62 -33.39 -33.95
CA ALA A 67 9.07 -34.73 -34.24
C ALA A 67 8.15 -34.52 -35.46
N LYS A 68 8.34 -35.02 -36.68
CA LYS A 68 8.78 -36.31 -37.26
C LYS A 68 8.81 -36.09 -38.81
N PRO A 69 9.47 -36.88 -39.68
CA PRO A 69 9.19 -38.31 -39.78
C PRO A 69 10.38 -39.24 -40.05
N GLN A 70 10.15 -40.47 -39.60
CA GLN A 70 10.87 -41.68 -39.93
C GLN A 70 10.87 -41.91 -41.45
N ALA A 71 12.04 -42.22 -42.02
CA ALA A 71 12.23 -42.93 -43.28
C ALA A 71 13.54 -43.70 -43.21
#